data_AF-A0A7X8URJ0-F1
#
_entry.id   AF-A0A7X8URJ0-F1
#
_cell.length_a   1.000
_cell.length_b   1.000
_cell.length_c   1.000
_cell.angle_alpha   90.00
_cell.angle_beta   90.00
_cell.angle_gamma   90.00
#
_symmetry.space_group_name_H-M   'P 1'
#
loop_
_entity.id
_entity.type
_entity.pdbx_description
1 polymer ?
#
loop_
_entity_poly.entity_id
_entity_poly.type
_entity_poly.pdbx_seq_one_letter_code
_entity_poly.pdbx_strand_id
1 'polypeptide(L)' 'MNGDKYIVYCPRCGPVEAYASDAWDDASDVPGEIDVEIEEQVVDTERGPEPRIRCPRCGMWLASGLARPED' A
#
# COMPACT_ATOMS: atom_id res chain seq x y z
N MET A 1 -8.11 -10.23 14.33
CA MET A 1 -7.74 -9.19 13.35
C MET A 1 -6.73 -9.83 12.42
N ASN A 2 -7.17 -10.31 11.26
CA ASN A 2 -6.24 -10.72 10.20
C ASN A 2 -6.23 -9.53 9.24
N GLY A 3 -5.21 -8.67 9.33
CA GLY A 3 -4.98 -7.69 8.28
C GLY A 3 -4.56 -8.45 7.03
N ASP A 4 -5.18 -8.14 5.90
CA ASP A 4 -4.79 -8.71 4.62
C ASP A 4 -3.35 -8.28 4.31
N LYS A 5 -2.44 -9.25 4.31
CA LYS A 5 -1.03 -9.03 4.04
C LYS A 5 -0.80 -9.04 2.53
N TYR A 6 -0.02 -8.08 2.05
CA TYR A 6 0.37 -7.96 0.66
C TYR A 6 1.88 -7.91 0.50
N ILE A 7 2.34 -8.44 -0.62
CA ILE A 7 3.70 -8.28 -1.11
C ILE A 7 3.71 -7.24 -2.23
N VAL A 8 4.35 -6.10 -1.96
CA VAL A 8 4.62 -5.03 -2.92
C VAL A 8 5.95 -5.29 -3.62
N TYR A 9 5.89 -5.52 -4.93
CA TYR A 9 7.08 -5.72 -5.75
C TYR A 9 7.65 -4.38 -6.22
N CYS A 10 8.57 -3.83 -5.44
CA CYS A 10 9.26 -2.60 -5.79
C CYS A 10 10.50 -2.89 -6.66
N PRO A 11 10.65 -2.29 -7.85
CA PRO A 11 11.84 -2.48 -8.69
C PRO A 11 13.14 -1.97 -8.02
N ARG A 12 13.01 -1.12 -7.00
CA ARG A 12 14.14 -0.56 -6.24
C ARG A 12 14.44 -1.33 -4.94
N CYS A 13 13.43 -1.89 -4.30
CA CYS A 13 13.57 -2.53 -2.97
C CYS A 13 13.41 -4.05 -2.98
N GLY A 14 12.97 -4.62 -4.11
CA GLY A 14 12.53 -6.01 -4.18
C GLY A 14 11.12 -6.20 -3.60
N PRO A 15 10.76 -7.43 -3.21
CA PRO A 15 9.51 -7.70 -2.51
C PRO A 15 9.52 -7.04 -1.13
N VAL A 16 8.46 -6.30 -0.84
CA VAL A 16 8.25 -5.59 0.43
C VAL A 16 6.91 -6.02 1.00
N GLU A 17 6.91 -6.53 2.22
CA GLU A 17 5.71 -6.87 2.96
C GLU A 17 5.00 -5.58 3.38
N ALA A 18 3.69 -5.52 3.17
CA ALA A 18 2.83 -4.41 3.53
C ALA A 18 1.45 -4.93 3.90
N TYR A 19 0.66 -4.15 4.61
CA TYR A 19 -0.67 -4.56 5.07
C TYR A 19 -1.70 -3.57 4.50
N ALA A 20 -2.81 -4.09 3.96
CA ALA A 20 -3.95 -3.24 3.64
C ALA A 20 -4.85 -3.20 4.87
N SER A 21 -4.98 -2.02 5.47
CA SER A 21 -5.96 -1.77 6.50
C SER A 21 -7.33 -1.64 5.82
N ASP A 22 -8.08 -2.73 5.71
CA ASP A 22 -9.53 -2.68 5.40
C ASP A 22 -10.27 -2.19 6.65
N ALA A 23 -10.01 -0.94 7.01
CA ALA A 23 -10.62 -0.28 8.14
C ALA A 23 -10.94 1.15 7.73
N TRP A 24 -12.11 1.31 7.12
CA TRP A 24 -12.91 2.52 7.32
C TRP A 24 -13.42 2.57 8.77
N ASP A 25 -12.56 2.36 9.77
CA ASP A 25 -12.90 2.51 11.16
C ASP A 25 -12.12 3.68 11.71
N ASP A 26 -12.82 4.81 11.69
CA ASP A 26 -12.83 5.81 12.75
C ASP A 26 -11.45 6.22 13.30
N ALA A 27 -11.06 7.43 12.94
CA ALA A 27 -9.93 8.13 13.52
C ALA A 27 -9.92 8.05 15.06
N SER A 28 -9.15 7.12 15.61
CA SER A 28 -8.84 7.06 17.03
C SER A 28 -7.33 6.93 17.21
N ASP A 29 -6.69 8.10 17.21
CA ASP A 29 -5.68 8.52 18.18
C ASP A 29 -4.91 7.37 18.88
N VAL A 30 -3.95 6.76 18.19
CA VAL A 30 -2.87 5.98 18.82
C VAL A 30 -1.53 6.36 18.22
N PRO A 31 -0.65 7.09 18.94
CA PRO A 31 0.72 7.32 18.51
C PRO A 31 1.55 6.08 18.84
N GLY A 32 1.54 5.07 17.97
CA GLY A 32 2.44 3.94 18.14
C GLY A 32 2.04 2.66 17.43
N GLU A 33 2.24 2.60 16.13
CA GLU A 33 3.12 1.61 15.51
C GLU A 33 3.51 2.18 14.15
N ILE A 34 4.67 1.81 13.60
CA ILE A 34 5.01 2.20 12.23
C ILE A 34 4.23 1.21 11.37
N ASP A 35 2.92 1.44 11.24
CA ASP A 35 2.07 0.63 10.40
C ASP A 35 2.56 0.78 8.96
N VAL A 36 3.01 -0.34 8.41
CA VAL A 36 3.49 -0.45 7.02
C VAL A 36 2.25 -0.51 6.12
N GLU A 37 1.47 0.57 6.17
CA GLU A 37 0.20 0.69 5.46
C GLU A 37 0.46 0.95 3.98
N ILE A 38 -0.27 0.23 3.13
CA ILE A 38 -0.24 0.48 1.69
C ILE A 38 -1.02 1.75 1.43
N GLU A 39 -0.32 2.87 1.27
CA GLU A 39 -0.97 4.11 0.81
C GLU A 39 -1.39 3.96 -0.66
N GLU A 40 -2.69 4.03 -0.92
CA GLU A 40 -3.27 3.97 -2.27
C GLU A 40 -3.66 5.37 -2.74
N GLN A 41 -3.37 5.69 -4.00
CA GLN A 41 -3.77 6.95 -4.64
C GLN A 41 -4.17 6.71 -6.09
N VAL A 42 -5.30 7.30 -6.50
CA VAL A 42 -5.70 7.34 -7.90
C VAL A 42 -5.09 8.61 -8.52
N VAL A 43 -4.24 8.42 -9.53
CA VAL A 43 -3.65 9.53 -10.28
C VAL A 43 -4.32 9.63 -11.64
N ASP A 44 -4.71 10.86 -12.03
CA ASP A 44 -5.24 11.10 -13.36
C ASP A 44 -4.09 11.12 -14.38
N THR A 45 -4.17 10.27 -15.40
CA THR A 45 -3.17 10.19 -16.47
C THR A 45 -3.81 10.47 -17.82
N GLU A 46 -3.01 10.66 -18.87
CA GLU A 46 -3.50 10.84 -20.24
C GLU A 46 -4.38 9.67 -20.75
N ARG A 47 -4.33 8.52 -20.07
CA ARG A 47 -5.13 7.31 -20.36
C ARG A 47 -6.34 7.15 -19.44
N GLY A 48 -6.53 8.05 -18.48
CA GLY A 48 -7.56 8.01 -17.44
C GLY A 48 -6.99 7.83 -16.03
N PRO A 49 -7.88 7.74 -15.02
CA PRO A 49 -7.49 7.52 -13.63
C PRO A 49 -6.83 6.14 -13.46
N GLU A 50 -5.60 6.11 -12.97
CA GLU A 50 -4.83 4.89 -12.69
C GLU A 50 -4.55 4.76 -11.18
N PRO A 51 -4.89 3.63 -10.54
CA PRO A 51 -4.55 3.38 -9.15
C PRO A 51 -3.06 3.09 -8.98
N ARG A 52 -2.46 3.73 -7.98
CA ARG A 52 -1.07 3.56 -7.57
C ARG A 52 -0.98 3.29 -6.08
N ILE A 53 0.05 2.54 -5.71
CA ILE A 53 0.37 2.20 -4.32
C ILE A 53 1.74 2.77 -3.98
N ARG A 54 1.94 3.17 -2.73
CA ARG A 54 3.25 3.64 -2.27
C ARG A 54 4.05 2.46 -1.72
N CYS A 55 5.29 2.31 -2.18
CA CYS A 55 6.21 1.36 -1.57
C CYS A 55 6.57 1.86 -0.17
N PRO A 56 6.28 1.11 0.90
CA PRO A 56 6.49 1.59 2.26
C PRO A 56 7.98 1.65 2.64
N ARG A 57 8.85 0.92 1.92
CA ARG A 57 10.30 0.92 2.17
C ARG A 57 11.04 2.14 1.62
N CYS A 58 10.63 2.65 0.46
CA CYS A 58 11.33 3.76 -0.22
C CYS A 58 10.43 4.96 -0.58
N GLY A 59 9.14 4.87 -0.30
CA GLY A 59 8.15 5.91 -0.58
C GLY A 59 7.80 6.10 -2.05
N MET A 60 8.27 5.21 -2.95
CA MET A 60 8.03 5.32 -4.40
C MET A 60 6.61 4.91 -4.76
N TRP A 61 5.93 5.72 -5.58
CA TRP A 61 4.64 5.37 -6.15
C TRP A 61 4.80 4.36 -7.28
N LEU A 62 4.11 3.23 -7.13
CA LEU A 62 4.13 2.07 -8.02
C LEU A 62 2.72 1.81 -8.54
N ALA A 63 2.58 1.10 -9.67
CA ALA A 63 1.27 0.65 -10.13
C ALA A 63 0.67 -0.32 -9.11
N SER A 64 -0.64 -0.22 -8.84
CA SER A 64 -1.32 -1.09 -7.87
C SER A 64 -1.22 -2.57 -8.21
N GLY A 65 -1.11 -2.93 -9.49
CA GLY A 65 -0.87 -4.31 -9.94
C GLY A 65 0.47 -4.93 -9.49
N LEU A 66 1.34 -4.15 -8.84
CA LEU A 66 2.58 -4.64 -8.22
C LEU A 66 2.40 -5.04 -6.75
N ALA A 67 1.25 -4.79 -6.12
CA ALA A 67 0.88 -5.44 -4.87
C ALA A 67 0.11 -6.73 -5.17
N ARG A 68 0.39 -7.78 -4.39
CA ARG A 68 -0.38 -9.03 -4.42
C ARG A 68 -0.65 -9.50 -3.00
N PRO A 69 -1.83 -10.04 -2.69
CA PRO A 69 -2.08 -10.66 -1.38
C PRO A 69 -1.10 -11.83 -1.18
N GLU A 70 -0.61 -11.98 0.05
CA GLU A 70 0.10 -13.18 0.50
C GLU A 70 -0.95 -14.24 0.85
N ASP A 71 -1.01 -15.33 0.07
CA ASP A 71 -1.94 -16.48 0.23
C ASP A 71 -1.51 -17.39 1.39
#